data_AF-A0A1S9CS03-F1
#
_entry.id   AF-A0A1S9CS03-F1
#
_cell.length_a   1.000
_cell.length_b   1.000
_cell.length_c   1.000
_cell.angle_alpha   90.00
_cell.angle_beta   90.00
_cell.angle_gamma   90.00
#
_symmetry.space_group_name_H-M   'P 1'
#
loop_
_entity.id
_entity.type
_entity.pdbx_description
1 polymer ?
#
loop_
_entity_poly.entity_id
_entity_poly.type
_entity_poly.pdbx_seq_one_letter_code
_entity_poly.pdbx_strand_id
1 'polypeptide(L)'
;MRAIHTGYLREGSTLALAVLGDQCETIASQGQDLTKGDILLLKENNISHVYIKDEYCFYEDQMSYTAASENIYYKIMTLKNIAQLSAAGTATREVVTETIGMVNDIVKILMKHLDEYYIRYEPTKITTNDFEERTIYVSMMSALLALKLGYNKREAAAVCLGYKTVIANL
;
A
#
# COMPACT_ATOMS: atom_id res chain seq x y z
N MET A 1 -12.87 0.82 -10.89
CA MET A 1 -12.68 -0.30 -9.93
C MET A 1 -13.20 0.09 -8.56
N ARG A 2 -13.65 -0.88 -7.75
CA ARG A 2 -14.04 -0.63 -6.35
C ARG A 2 -13.43 -1.63 -5.39
N ALA A 3 -13.07 -1.17 -4.19
CA ALA A 3 -12.62 -2.04 -3.10
C ALA A 3 -13.82 -2.73 -2.45
N ILE A 4 -13.76 -4.04 -2.28
CA ILE A 4 -14.79 -4.85 -1.64
C ILE A 4 -14.14 -5.74 -0.59
N HIS A 5 -14.76 -5.78 0.58
CA HIS A 5 -14.36 -6.70 1.64
C HIS A 5 -14.60 -8.16 1.21
N THR A 6 -13.65 -9.06 1.49
CA THR A 6 -13.71 -10.48 1.07
C THR A 6 -14.95 -11.22 1.59
N GLY A 7 -15.54 -10.75 2.69
CA GLY A 7 -16.83 -11.23 3.22
C GLY A 7 -18.04 -10.96 2.32
N TYR A 8 -17.97 -9.99 1.41
CA TYR A 8 -19.05 -9.61 0.49
C TYR A 8 -18.76 -9.96 -0.98
N LEU A 9 -17.63 -10.62 -1.25
CA LEU A 9 -17.30 -11.09 -2.60
C LEU A 9 -18.28 -12.18 -3.06
N ARG A 10 -18.64 -12.10 -4.33
CA ARG A 10 -19.51 -13.08 -5.00
C ARG A 10 -18.70 -13.84 -6.04
N GLU A 11 -19.05 -15.10 -6.22
CA GLU A 11 -18.52 -15.92 -7.32
C GLU A 11 -18.81 -15.24 -8.67
N GLY A 12 -17.85 -15.31 -9.59
CA GLY A 12 -17.89 -14.63 -10.88
C GLY A 12 -17.52 -13.15 -10.85
N SER A 13 -17.10 -12.60 -9.70
CA SER A 13 -16.55 -11.23 -9.67
C SER A 13 -15.15 -11.22 -10.30
N THR A 14 -14.89 -10.28 -11.22
CA THR A 14 -13.58 -10.13 -11.87
C THR A 14 -12.67 -9.23 -11.04
N LEU A 15 -11.46 -9.71 -10.73
CA LEU A 15 -10.45 -8.90 -10.06
C LEU A 15 -9.93 -7.76 -10.94
N ALA A 16 -9.94 -6.54 -10.42
CA ALA A 16 -9.36 -5.38 -11.10
C ALA A 16 -7.84 -5.33 -10.98
N LEU A 17 -7.28 -5.90 -9.91
CA LEU A 17 -5.86 -5.88 -9.58
C LEU A 17 -5.43 -7.25 -9.05
N ALA A 18 -4.15 -7.58 -9.24
CA ALA A 18 -3.57 -8.76 -8.63
C ALA A 18 -3.58 -8.65 -7.09
N VAL A 19 -3.81 -9.78 -6.43
CA VAL A 19 -3.77 -9.89 -4.98
C VAL A 19 -2.50 -10.63 -4.59
N LEU A 20 -1.72 -10.00 -3.71
CA LEU A 20 -0.50 -10.57 -3.15
C LEU A 20 -0.76 -11.01 -1.71
N GLY A 21 -0.17 -12.13 -1.33
CA GLY A 21 -0.15 -12.64 0.03
C GLY A 21 0.96 -12.04 0.87
N ASP A 22 1.18 -12.64 2.04
CA ASP A 22 2.05 -12.05 3.04
C ASP A 22 3.55 -12.12 2.69
N GLN A 23 3.93 -13.01 1.78
CA GLN A 23 5.29 -13.23 1.29
C GLN A 23 5.49 -12.69 -0.13
N CYS A 24 4.64 -11.75 -0.58
CA CYS A 24 4.62 -11.20 -1.94
C CYS A 24 4.30 -12.23 -3.04
N GLU A 25 3.77 -13.38 -2.68
CA GLU A 25 3.27 -14.40 -3.60
C GLU A 25 1.93 -13.99 -4.19
N THR A 26 1.72 -14.22 -5.48
CA THR A 26 0.42 -13.93 -6.12
C THR A 26 -0.61 -14.96 -5.69
N ILE A 27 -1.60 -14.53 -4.91
CA ILE A 27 -2.75 -15.36 -4.51
C ILE A 27 -3.75 -15.43 -5.67
N ALA A 28 -4.01 -14.30 -6.32
CA ALA A 28 -4.97 -14.21 -7.41
C ALA A 28 -4.51 -13.18 -8.46
N SER A 29 -4.69 -13.51 -9.73
CA SER A 29 -4.20 -12.68 -10.83
C SER A 29 -5.19 -11.58 -11.20
N GLN A 30 -4.67 -10.46 -11.72
CA GLN A 30 -5.51 -9.42 -12.31
C GLN A 30 -6.35 -9.98 -13.46
N GLY A 31 -7.64 -9.61 -13.50
CA GLY A 31 -8.57 -10.06 -14.54
C GLY A 31 -9.12 -11.48 -14.31
N GLN A 32 -8.73 -12.16 -13.24
CA GLN A 32 -9.28 -13.47 -12.87
C GLN A 32 -10.72 -13.32 -12.36
N ASP A 33 -11.60 -14.19 -12.83
CA ASP A 33 -12.94 -14.37 -12.27
C ASP A 33 -12.85 -15.26 -11.02
N LEU A 34 -13.38 -14.76 -9.91
CA LEU A 34 -13.27 -15.42 -8.62
C LEU A 34 -14.24 -16.60 -8.51
N THR A 35 -13.70 -17.79 -8.21
CA THR A 35 -14.48 -18.96 -7.79
C THR A 35 -14.74 -18.95 -6.28
N LYS A 36 -15.63 -19.83 -5.80
CA LYS A 36 -15.77 -20.07 -4.34
C LYS A 36 -14.45 -20.48 -3.67
N GLY A 37 -13.62 -21.26 -4.36
CA GLY A 37 -12.31 -21.68 -3.87
C GLY A 37 -11.38 -20.49 -3.69
N ASP A 38 -11.34 -19.58 -4.66
CA ASP A 38 -10.51 -18.37 -4.60
C ASP A 38 -10.94 -17.45 -3.45
N ILE A 39 -12.25 -17.30 -3.23
CA ILE A 39 -12.77 -16.47 -2.13
C ILE A 39 -12.39 -17.07 -0.76
N LEU A 40 -12.37 -18.40 -0.62
CA LEU A 40 -11.89 -19.06 0.59
C LEU A 40 -10.39 -18.84 0.78
N LEU A 41 -9.60 -19.03 -0.29
CA LEU A 41 -8.15 -18.81 -0.26
C LEU A 41 -7.80 -17.38 0.16
N LEU A 42 -8.51 -16.38 -0.35
CA LEU A 42 -8.32 -14.97 0.05
C LEU A 42 -8.57 -14.78 1.56
N LYS A 43 -9.58 -15.44 2.12
CA LYS A 43 -9.88 -15.36 3.56
C LYS A 43 -8.83 -16.08 4.41
N GLU A 44 -8.38 -17.25 3.98
CA GLU A 44 -7.33 -18.03 4.65
C GLU A 44 -5.99 -17.27 4.69
N ASN A 45 -5.71 -16.50 3.64
CA ASN A 45 -4.54 -15.61 3.57
C ASN A 45 -4.76 -14.23 4.23
N ASN A 46 -5.83 -14.07 5.03
CA ASN A 46 -6.14 -12.84 5.77
C ASN A 46 -6.30 -11.59 4.88
N ILE A 47 -6.66 -11.76 3.62
CA ILE A 47 -6.96 -10.65 2.71
C ILE A 47 -8.32 -10.05 3.11
N SER A 48 -8.29 -8.78 3.49
CA SER A 48 -9.48 -8.06 3.96
C SER A 48 -10.27 -7.47 2.79
N HIS A 49 -9.59 -6.78 1.88
CA HIS A 49 -10.21 -6.09 0.74
C HIS A 49 -9.52 -6.42 -0.57
N VAL A 50 -10.29 -6.57 -1.63
CA VAL A 50 -9.79 -6.70 -3.01
C VAL A 50 -10.46 -5.69 -3.92
N TYR A 51 -9.80 -5.33 -5.02
CA TYR A 51 -10.41 -4.48 -6.03
C TYR A 51 -11.07 -5.33 -7.10
N ILE A 52 -12.35 -5.06 -7.41
CA ILE A 52 -13.07 -5.72 -8.49
C ILE A 52 -13.46 -4.73 -9.60
N LYS A 53 -13.73 -5.28 -10.78
CA LYS A 53 -14.44 -4.61 -11.88
C LYS A 53 -15.88 -5.12 -11.92
N ASP A 54 -16.83 -4.20 -12.00
CA ASP A 54 -18.25 -4.52 -12.17
C ASP A 54 -18.97 -3.38 -12.90
N GLU A 55 -20.28 -3.55 -13.12
CA GLU A 55 -21.14 -2.59 -13.81
C GLU A 55 -21.21 -1.19 -13.18
N TYR A 56 -20.77 -1.05 -11.92
CA TYR A 56 -20.72 0.23 -11.20
C TYR A 56 -19.35 0.91 -11.29
N CYS A 57 -18.40 0.33 -12.03
CA CYS A 57 -17.08 0.89 -12.25
C CYS A 57 -17.05 1.79 -13.49
N PHE A 58 -17.53 3.03 -13.36
CA PHE A 58 -17.66 3.99 -14.48
C PHE A 58 -16.34 4.59 -14.99
N TYR A 59 -15.25 4.44 -14.23
CA TYR A 59 -13.91 4.94 -14.58
C TYR A 59 -12.91 3.78 -14.62
N GLU A 60 -12.45 3.43 -15.82
CA GLU A 60 -11.51 2.32 -16.04
C GLU A 60 -10.05 2.68 -15.71
N ASP A 61 -9.68 3.97 -15.75
CA ASP A 61 -8.26 4.38 -15.80
C ASP A 61 -7.69 5.07 -14.56
N GLN A 62 -8.47 5.30 -13.49
CA GLN A 62 -7.95 5.95 -12.29
C GLN A 62 -7.32 4.94 -11.31
N MET A 63 -6.20 4.35 -11.72
CA MET A 63 -5.38 3.52 -10.83
C MET A 63 -4.52 4.42 -9.94
N SER A 64 -4.87 4.52 -8.66
CA SER A 64 -3.95 5.12 -7.68
C SER A 64 -2.71 4.24 -7.57
N TYR A 65 -1.52 4.83 -7.46
CA TYR A 65 -0.28 4.11 -7.16
C TYR A 65 -0.43 3.16 -5.98
N THR A 66 -1.19 3.58 -4.97
CA THR A 66 -1.46 2.83 -3.74
C THR A 66 -2.43 1.66 -3.93
N ALA A 67 -3.21 1.67 -5.02
CA ALA A 67 -4.17 0.61 -5.29
C ALA A 67 -3.48 -0.69 -5.70
N ALA A 68 -2.35 -0.63 -6.41
CA ALA A 68 -1.56 -1.80 -6.77
C ALA A 68 -0.78 -2.31 -5.54
N SER A 69 -1.06 -3.54 -5.12
CA SER A 69 -0.46 -4.14 -3.92
C SER A 69 1.05 -4.26 -4.04
N GLU A 70 1.59 -4.55 -5.22
CA GLU A 70 3.04 -4.59 -5.49
C GLU A 70 3.78 -3.29 -5.13
N ASN A 71 3.14 -2.14 -5.36
CA ASN A 71 3.75 -0.82 -5.14
C ASN A 71 3.88 -0.47 -3.66
N ILE A 72 3.01 -1.05 -2.84
CA ILE A 72 2.93 -0.78 -1.41
C ILE A 72 3.55 -1.90 -0.61
N TYR A 73 3.29 -3.15 -0.96
CA TYR A 73 3.52 -4.29 -0.08
C TYR A 73 5.01 -4.55 0.18
N TYR A 74 5.84 -4.52 -0.86
CA TYR A 74 7.30 -4.59 -0.68
C TYR A 74 7.82 -3.47 0.24
N LYS A 75 7.27 -2.27 0.08
CA LYS A 75 7.67 -1.12 0.88
C LYS A 75 7.21 -1.26 2.34
N ILE A 76 6.02 -1.83 2.56
CA ILE A 76 5.54 -2.18 3.91
C ILE A 76 6.48 -3.18 4.57
N MET A 77 6.84 -4.25 3.88
CA MET A 77 7.72 -5.28 4.44
C MET A 77 9.10 -4.75 4.79
N THR A 78 9.72 -3.96 3.91
CA THR A 78 11.02 -3.34 4.18
C THR A 78 10.93 -2.38 5.37
N LEU A 79 9.95 -1.47 5.37
CA LEU A 79 9.78 -0.50 6.47
C LEU A 79 9.45 -1.18 7.80
N LYS A 80 8.68 -2.27 7.79
CA LYS A 80 8.40 -3.10 8.97
C LYS A 80 9.67 -3.71 9.55
N ASN A 81 10.51 -4.30 8.69
CA ASN A 81 11.79 -4.86 9.10
C ASN A 81 12.67 -3.79 9.76
N ILE A 82 12.75 -2.60 9.17
CA ILE A 82 13.51 -1.47 9.73
C ILE A 82 12.94 -1.01 11.08
N ALA A 83 11.63 -0.92 11.22
CA ALA A 83 10.99 -0.52 12.48
C ALA A 83 11.33 -1.51 13.60
N GLN A 84 11.28 -2.81 13.31
CA GLN A 84 11.65 -3.87 14.25
C GLN A 84 13.14 -3.80 14.62
N LEU A 85 14.04 -3.67 13.65
CA LEU A 85 15.48 -3.54 13.89
C LEU A 85 15.82 -2.25 14.68
N SER A 86 15.09 -1.17 14.41
CA SER A 86 15.26 0.10 15.13
C SER A 86 14.81 -0.01 16.58
N ALA A 87 13.65 -0.63 16.83
CA ALA A 87 13.13 -0.86 18.17
C ALA A 87 14.04 -1.79 18.98
N ALA A 88 14.67 -2.78 18.33
CA ALA A 88 15.65 -3.67 18.93
C ALA A 88 17.03 -3.02 19.14
N GLY A 89 17.25 -1.79 18.64
CA GLY A 89 18.55 -1.10 18.70
C GLY A 89 19.64 -1.73 17.82
N THR A 90 19.26 -2.60 16.87
CA THR A 90 20.16 -3.35 15.99
C THR A 90 20.16 -2.83 14.54
N ALA A 91 19.45 -1.73 14.27
CA ALA A 91 19.41 -1.12 12.95
C ALA A 91 20.80 -0.68 12.49
N THR A 92 21.29 -1.27 11.40
CA THR A 92 22.58 -0.92 10.81
C THR A 92 22.47 0.30 9.90
N ARG A 93 23.61 0.90 9.57
CA ARG A 93 23.67 2.06 8.67
C ARG A 93 23.17 1.73 7.27
N GLU A 94 23.42 0.51 6.80
CA GLU A 94 22.98 0.02 5.50
C GLU A 94 21.46 0.01 5.43
N VAL A 95 20.81 -0.57 6.45
CA VAL A 95 19.35 -0.65 6.57
C VAL A 95 18.72 0.76 6.59
N VAL A 96 19.30 1.71 7.32
CA VAL A 96 18.82 3.11 7.33
C VAL A 96 18.97 3.77 5.96
N THR A 97 20.06 3.50 5.24
CA THR A 97 20.32 4.07 3.91
C THR A 97 19.33 3.51 2.88
N GLU A 98 19.02 2.22 2.96
CA GLU A 98 18.00 1.57 2.14
C GLU A 98 16.62 2.20 2.34
N THR A 99 16.22 2.47 3.60
CA THR A 99 14.99 3.20 3.94
C THR A 99 14.91 4.55 3.24
N ILE A 100 15.99 5.33 3.34
CA ILE A 100 16.05 6.68 2.76
C ILE A 100 15.96 6.58 1.23
N GLY A 101 16.62 5.60 0.62
CA GLY A 101 16.50 5.31 -0.81
C GLY A 101 15.05 5.03 -1.20
N MET A 102 14.40 4.11 -0.49
CA MET A 102 13.02 3.72 -0.73
C MET A 102 12.05 4.90 -0.62
N VAL A 103 12.18 5.73 0.44
CA VAL A 103 11.34 6.92 0.59
C VAL A 103 11.58 7.91 -0.54
N ASN A 104 12.82 8.13 -0.93
CA ASN A 104 13.14 9.00 -2.06
C ASN A 104 12.54 8.50 -3.38
N ASP A 105 12.42 7.19 -3.57
CA ASP A 105 11.78 6.59 -4.72
C ASP A 105 10.26 6.75 -4.67
N ILE A 106 9.63 6.56 -3.50
CA ILE A 106 8.21 6.85 -3.30
C ILE A 106 7.90 8.30 -3.68
N VAL A 107 8.62 9.26 -3.09
CA VAL A 107 8.39 10.69 -3.36
C VAL A 107 8.65 11.03 -4.82
N LYS A 108 9.64 10.40 -5.45
CA LYS A 108 9.89 10.58 -6.89
C LYS A 108 8.71 10.12 -7.74
N ILE A 109 8.10 8.99 -7.41
CA ILE A 109 6.93 8.48 -8.12
C ILE A 109 5.71 9.37 -7.88
N LEU A 110 5.45 9.76 -6.63
CA LEU A 110 4.36 10.67 -6.28
C LEU A 110 4.49 12.01 -7.01
N MET A 111 5.71 12.56 -7.10
CA MET A 111 5.97 13.80 -7.81
C MET A 111 5.78 13.66 -9.33
N LYS A 112 6.16 12.52 -9.91
CA LYS A 112 6.00 12.26 -11.36
C LYS A 112 4.52 12.24 -11.78
N HIS A 113 3.65 11.77 -10.90
CA HIS A 113 2.21 11.58 -11.14
C HIS A 113 1.37 12.50 -10.24
N LEU A 114 1.90 13.69 -9.92
CA LEU A 114 1.32 14.59 -8.93
C LEU A 114 -0.12 14.99 -9.26
N ASP A 115 -0.42 15.23 -10.53
CA ASP A 115 -1.74 15.66 -11.00
C ASP A 115 -2.74 14.49 -11.16
N GLU A 116 -2.22 13.26 -11.29
CA GLU A 116 -3.02 12.04 -11.45
C GLU A 116 -3.44 11.45 -10.11
N TYR A 117 -2.61 11.62 -9.07
CA TYR A 117 -2.88 11.06 -7.75
C TYR A 117 -3.73 11.97 -6.87
N TYR A 118 -4.70 11.35 -6.22
CA TYR A 118 -5.63 11.99 -5.30
C TYR A 118 -5.36 11.53 -3.87
N ILE A 119 -5.48 12.45 -2.94
CA ILE A 119 -5.49 12.12 -1.52
C ILE A 119 -6.86 11.51 -1.22
N ARG A 120 -6.86 10.22 -0.89
CA ARG A 120 -8.05 9.49 -0.47
C ARG A 120 -7.67 8.56 0.66
N TYR A 121 -8.66 7.91 1.26
CA TYR A 121 -8.44 6.80 2.16
C TYR A 121 -8.65 5.50 1.38
N GLU A 122 -7.71 4.56 1.52
CA GLU A 122 -7.87 3.19 1.00
C GLU A 122 -7.95 2.23 2.19
N PRO A 123 -8.91 1.29 2.19
CA PRO A 123 -9.01 0.29 3.25
C PRO A 123 -7.79 -0.64 3.21
N THR A 124 -7.41 -1.16 4.38
CA THR A 124 -6.30 -2.08 4.49
C THR A 124 -6.57 -3.38 3.76
N LYS A 125 -5.55 -3.85 3.05
CA LYS A 125 -5.66 -5.04 2.20
C LYS A 125 -5.35 -6.29 2.99
N ILE A 126 -4.46 -6.21 3.98
CA ILE A 126 -4.00 -7.37 4.77
C ILE A 126 -4.30 -7.13 6.25
N THR A 127 -5.11 -8.03 6.82
CA THR A 127 -5.64 -7.88 8.19
C THR A 127 -4.54 -7.93 9.25
N THR A 128 -3.49 -8.71 9.03
CA THR A 128 -2.41 -8.94 10.00
C THR A 128 -1.42 -7.77 10.14
N ASN A 129 -1.44 -6.81 9.21
CA ASN A 129 -0.51 -5.67 9.17
C ASN A 129 -1.25 -4.32 9.16
N ASP A 130 -2.47 -4.27 9.73
CA ASP A 130 -3.38 -3.12 9.62
C ASP A 130 -2.75 -1.82 10.15
N PHE A 131 -1.99 -1.87 11.25
CA PHE A 131 -1.35 -0.68 11.82
C PHE A 131 -0.20 -0.17 10.95
N GLU A 132 0.69 -1.05 10.50
CA GLU A 132 1.83 -0.71 9.65
C GLU A 132 1.38 -0.22 8.26
N GLU A 133 0.42 -0.91 7.65
CA GLU A 133 -0.17 -0.53 6.35
C GLU A 133 -0.80 0.86 6.45
N ARG A 134 -1.60 1.13 7.49
CA ARG A 134 -2.18 2.46 7.73
C ARG A 134 -1.12 3.53 7.93
N THR A 135 -0.09 3.25 8.74
CA THR A 135 0.94 4.24 9.04
C THR A 135 1.74 4.62 7.80
N ILE A 136 2.09 3.64 6.98
CA ILE A 136 2.82 3.87 5.72
C ILE A 136 1.92 4.59 4.72
N TYR A 137 0.66 4.19 4.62
CA TYR A 137 -0.32 4.86 3.78
C TYR A 137 -0.47 6.34 4.15
N VAL A 138 -0.66 6.64 5.45
CA VAL A 138 -0.73 8.01 5.97
C VAL A 138 0.55 8.79 5.64
N SER A 139 1.71 8.15 5.75
CA SER A 139 3.00 8.78 5.41
C SER A 139 3.08 9.13 3.92
N MET A 140 2.66 8.21 3.04
CA MET A 140 2.62 8.44 1.60
C MET A 140 1.62 9.55 1.22
N MET A 141 0.43 9.56 1.83
CA MET A 141 -0.57 10.61 1.59
C MET A 141 -0.13 11.97 2.12
N SER A 142 0.57 12.01 3.26
CA SER A 142 1.17 13.23 3.80
C SER A 142 2.27 13.77 2.89
N ALA A 143 3.09 12.89 2.31
CA ALA A 143 4.09 13.26 1.32
C ALA A 143 3.45 13.80 0.03
N LEU A 144 2.38 13.16 -0.46
CA LEU A 144 1.62 13.65 -1.62
C LEU A 144 0.99 15.02 -1.34
N LEU A 145 0.44 15.22 -0.14
CA LEU A 145 -0.09 16.53 0.30
C LEU A 145 1.00 17.60 0.29
N ALA A 146 2.16 17.31 0.87
CA ALA A 146 3.29 18.24 0.88
C ALA A 146 3.71 18.65 -0.55
N LEU A 147 3.82 17.68 -1.46
CA LEU A 147 4.14 17.95 -2.87
C LEU A 147 3.07 18.83 -3.54
N LYS A 148 1.78 18.56 -3.30
CA LYS A 148 0.68 19.38 -3.84
C LYS A 148 0.66 20.80 -3.27
N LEU A 149 1.18 21.00 -2.06
CA LEU A 149 1.36 22.32 -1.44
C LEU A 149 2.61 23.08 -1.94
N GLY A 150 3.37 22.49 -2.86
CA GLY A 150 4.57 23.10 -3.46
C GLY A 150 5.87 22.83 -2.70
N TYR A 151 5.87 21.91 -1.73
CA TYR A 151 7.11 21.52 -1.04
C TYR A 151 8.02 20.76 -2.01
N ASN A 152 9.33 20.93 -1.84
CA ASN A 152 10.30 20.24 -2.67
C ASN A 152 10.43 18.75 -2.26
N LYS A 153 11.09 17.96 -3.12
CA LYS A 153 11.28 16.52 -2.90
C LYS A 153 11.89 16.18 -1.53
N ARG A 154 12.84 16.98 -1.04
CA ARG A 154 13.52 16.71 0.24
C ARG A 154 12.58 16.94 1.42
N GLU A 155 11.79 18.00 1.37
CA GLU A 155 10.78 18.32 2.38
C GLU A 155 9.67 17.25 2.41
N ALA A 156 9.15 16.86 1.24
CA ALA A 156 8.17 15.79 1.15
C ALA A 156 8.72 14.43 1.63
N ALA A 157 9.99 14.11 1.36
CA ALA A 157 10.64 12.92 1.89
C ALA A 157 10.83 12.98 3.41
N ALA A 158 11.12 14.15 3.96
CA ALA A 158 11.20 14.34 5.41
C ALA A 158 9.82 14.15 6.07
N VAL A 159 8.74 14.66 5.48
CA VAL A 159 7.36 14.38 5.92
C VAL A 159 7.07 12.88 5.86
N CYS A 160 7.46 12.23 4.76
CA CYS A 160 7.30 10.79 4.57
C CYS A 160 8.14 9.95 5.55
N LEU A 161 9.21 10.48 6.14
CA LEU A 161 10.04 9.83 7.15
C LEU A 161 9.59 10.18 8.58
N GLY A 162 8.92 11.32 8.76
CA GLY A 162 8.50 11.86 10.06
C GLY A 162 7.56 10.94 10.86
N TYR A 163 6.93 9.96 10.22
CA TYR A 163 6.16 8.91 10.92
C TYR A 163 7.03 8.08 11.88
N LYS A 164 8.35 8.01 11.65
CA LYS A 164 9.28 7.32 12.54
C LYS A 164 9.19 7.86 13.97
N THR A 165 8.98 9.17 14.12
CA THR A 165 8.83 9.83 15.43
C THR A 165 7.53 9.44 16.14
N VAL A 166 6.49 9.04 15.39
CA VAL A 166 5.20 8.62 15.95
C VAL A 166 5.27 7.16 16.42
N ILE A 167 5.97 6.29 15.67
CA ILE A 167 6.17 4.88 16.06
C ILE A 167 7.17 4.74 17.22
N ALA A 168 8.22 5.57 17.29
CA ALA A 168 9.23 5.48 18.35
C ALA A 168 8.75 5.95 19.74
N ASN A 169 7.55 6.55 19.83
CA ASN A 169 6.96 7.08 21.07
C ASN A 169 5.69 6.33 21.51
N LEU A 170 5.38 5.19 20.88
CA LEU A 170 4.32 4.25 21.26
C LEU A 170 4.93 2.92 21.67
#